data_AF-A0A925RYF0-F1
#
_entry.id   AF-A0A925RYF0-F1
#
_cell.length_a   1.000
_cell.length_b   1.000
_cell.length_c   1.000
_cell.angle_alpha   90.00
_cell.angle_beta   90.00
_cell.angle_gamma   90.00
#
_symmetry.space_group_name_H-M   'P 1'
#
loop_
_entity.id
_entity.type
_entity.pdbx_description
1 polymer ?
#
loop_
_entity_poly.entity_id
_entity_poly.type
_entity_poly.pdbx_seq_one_letter_code
_entity_poly.pdbx_strand_id
1 'polypeptide(L)' 'MLIAVLPGDGVGPEIIAEARRVLDALELGLEFETAPVGGA' A
#
# COMPACT_ATOMS: atom_id res chain seq x y z
N MET A 1 2.63 9.50 10.72
CA MET A 1 2.70 10.04 9.34
C MET A 1 1.67 9.29 8.53
N LEU A 2 0.80 9.99 7.80
CA LEU A 2 -0.22 9.36 6.96
C LEU A 2 0.33 9.09 5.55
N ILE A 3 0.21 7.86 5.07
CA ILE A 3 0.65 7.42 3.74
C ILE A 3 -0.55 6.91 2.96
N ALA A 4 -0.81 7.50 1.79
CA ALA A 4 -1.79 6.98 0.86
C ALA A 4 -1.27 5.72 0.16
N VAL A 5 -2.07 4.65 0.16
CA VAL A 5 -1.79 3.39 -0.54
C VAL A 5 -2.71 3.31 -1.75
N LEU A 6 -2.11 3.38 -2.93
CA LEU A 6 -2.82 3.39 -4.21
C LEU A 6 -2.39 2.15 -5.02
N PRO A 7 -3.13 1.04 -4.94
CA PRO A 7 -2.66 -0.26 -5.46
C PRO A 7 -2.59 -0.35 -6.98
N GLY A 8 -3.35 0.47 -7.72
CA GLY A 8 -3.37 0.41 -9.17
C GLY A 8 -4.02 -0.85 -9.74
N ASP A 9 -3.82 -1.07 -11.04
CA ASP A 9 -4.33 -2.22 -11.78
C ASP A 9 -3.24 -3.29 -12.03
N GLY A 10 -3.64 -4.43 -12.60
CA GLY A 10 -2.72 -5.50 -13.00
C GLY A 10 -2.09 -6.17 -11.78
N VAL A 11 -0.76 -6.23 -11.73
CA VAL A 11 0.01 -6.83 -10.61
C VAL A 11 0.23 -5.86 -9.42
N GLY A 12 -0.32 -4.64 -9.54
CA GLY A 12 -0.16 -3.58 -8.54
C GLY A 12 -0.62 -3.98 -7.13
N PRO A 13 -1.85 -4.52 -6.95
CA PRO A 13 -2.34 -4.96 -5.65
C PRO A 13 -1.42 -5.99 -4.96
N GLU A 14 -0.89 -6.96 -5.71
CA GLU A 14 -0.02 -8.01 -5.17
C GLU A 14 1.33 -7.46 -4.70
N ILE A 15 1.97 -6.59 -5.49
CA ILE A 15 3.27 -6.01 -5.12
C ILE A 15 3.12 -5.03 -3.95
N ILE A 16 2.03 -4.25 -3.94
CA ILE A 16 1.74 -3.30 -2.85
C ILE A 16 1.49 -4.04 -1.53
N ALA A 17 0.87 -5.22 -1.55
CA ALA A 17 0.73 -6.06 -0.36
C ALA A 17 2.09 -6.46 0.23
N GLU A 18 3.06 -6.84 -0.60
CA GLU A 18 4.41 -7.20 -0.13
C GLU A 18 5.19 -5.97 0.36
N ALA A 19 5.12 -4.84 -0.35
CA ALA A 19 5.71 -3.59 0.11
C ALA A 19 5.15 -3.20 1.49
N ARG A 20 3.84 -3.40 1.69
CA ARG A 20 3.20 -3.11 2.97
C ARG A 20 3.70 -4.03 4.08
N ARG A 21 3.87 -5.33 3.83
CA ARG A 21 4.44 -6.27 4.79
C ARG A 21 5.84 -5.85 5.26
N VAL A 22 6.68 -5.37 4.35
CA VAL A 22 8.01 -4.85 4.71
C VAL A 22 7.89 -3.63 5.61
N LEU A 23 7.01 -2.67 5.29
CA LEU A 23 6.82 -1.47 6.10
C LEU A 23 6.25 -1.77 7.49
N ASP A 24 5.31 -2.71 7.58
CA ASP A 24 4.73 -3.14 8.86
C ASP A 24 5.79 -3.81 9.75
N ALA A 25 6.69 -4.60 9.16
CA ALA A 25 7.78 -5.27 9.89
C ALA A 25 8.83 -4.30 10.49
N LEU A 26 8.87 -3.05 10.03
CA LEU A 26 9.79 -2.04 10.55
C LEU A 26 9.22 -1.26 11.75
N GLU A 27 7.95 -1.49 12.12
CA GLU A 27 7.30 -0.89 13.30
C GLU A 27 7.42 0.65 13.39
N LEU A 28 7.36 1.34 12.25
CA LEU A 28 7.64 2.78 12.14
C LEU A 28 6.52 3.72 12.64
N GLY A 29 5.42 3.18 13.20
CA GLY A 29 4.26 3.99 13.61
C GLY A 29 3.59 4.74 12.45
N LEU A 30 3.58 4.14 11.27
CA LEU A 30 2.97 4.70 10.06
C LEU A 30 1.47 4.42 10.05
N GLU A 31 0.70 5.42 9.63
CA GLU A 31 -0.73 5.29 9.36
C GLU A 31 -0.93 5.23 7.85
N PHE A 32 -1.90 4.45 7.41
CA PHE A 32 -2.11 4.23 5.99
C PHE A 32 -3.58 4.28 5.64
N GLU A 33 -3.88 4.94 4.53
CA GLU A 33 -5.21 5.06 3.97
C GLU A 33 -5.18 4.54 2.53
N THR A 34 -6.01 3.54 2.24
CA THR A 34 -6.05 2.92 0.92
C THR A 34 -7.19 3.53 0.10
N ALA A 35 -6.92 3.91 -1.13
CA ALA A 35 -7.92 4.39 -2.08
C ALA A 35 -7.71 3.77 -3.46
N PRO A 36 -8.79 3.58 -4.25
CA PRO A 36 -8.66 3.07 -5.61
C PRO A 36 -7.97 4.09 -6.52
N VAL A 37 -7.14 3.60 -7.44
CA VAL A 37 -6.62 4.35 -8.58
C VAL A 37 -6.49 3.37 -9.73
N GLY A 38 -6.80 3.79 -10.95
CA GLY A 38 -6.75 2.91 -12.11
C GLY A 38 -8.08 2.78 -12.84
N GLY A 39 -8.18 1.75 -13.67
CA GLY A 39 -9.30 1.50 -14.57
C GLY A 39 -10.22 0.34 -14.17
N ALA A 40 -9.85 -0.49 -13.19
CA ALA A 40 -10.62 -1.64 -12.74
C ALA A 40 -11.13 -1.50 -11.30
#